data_AF-A0A060PNN5-F1
#
_entry.id   AF-A0A060PNN5-F1
#
_cell.length_a   1.000
_cell.length_b   1.000
_cell.length_c   1.000
_cell.angle_alpha   90.00
_cell.angle_beta   90.00
_cell.angle_gamma   90.00
#
_symmetry.space_group_name_H-M   'P 1'
#
loop_
_entity.id
_entity.type
_entity.pdbx_description
1 polymer ?
#
loop_
_entity_poly.entity_id
_entity_poly.type
_entity_poly.pdbx_seq_one_letter_code
_entity_poly.pdbx_strand_id
1 'polypeptide(L)'
;MANWWGDKEVKEFKKNILYFILSQHYTITLHRNPDKPADIVFGNPLGSARKILSYQNTKRVFYAGENEVPNFNLFDYAIGFDELDFRDRYLRMPLYYAYLHYEAELVNDTTAPYKLKPNSLYALKKPTHHFKENHPHLCAVVNDESDPLKRGFASFVASNPNAPIRNAFYDALNSIEPVTGGGSVKNTLGYNVKNKSEFLSQYKFNLCFENTQGYGYVTEKIIDAYFSHTIPIYWGSPSVAKDFNPKSFVNVCDFKDFDEAIDYVRYLHTHPNAYLDMLYENPLNEIDGKAYFYQDLSFKKILDFFKTILENDTIYHKPSISFMWECDLHEPLVSIDDLRADYERLLQNASPLLELSQNTTFKIYRKAYQKSLPLLRTIRRWVKKLGL
;
A
#
# COMPACT_ATOMS: atom_id res chain seq x y z
N MET A 1 2.27 9.12 23.82
CA MET A 1 1.61 7.93 23.23
C MET A 1 0.18 7.86 23.74
N ALA A 2 -0.73 7.27 22.97
CA ALA A 2 -2.06 6.94 23.46
C ALA A 2 -2.01 6.23 24.83
N ASN A 3 -2.81 6.69 25.79
CA ASN A 3 -2.72 6.24 27.19
C ASN A 3 -3.13 4.78 27.41
N TRP A 4 -3.76 4.14 26.42
CA TRP A 4 -4.20 2.74 26.43
C TRP A 4 -3.19 1.77 25.82
N TRP A 5 -2.08 2.24 25.26
CA TRP A 5 -1.02 1.35 24.79
C TRP A 5 -0.35 0.69 26.00
N GLY A 6 -0.35 -0.64 26.00
CA GLY A 6 0.37 -1.44 26.98
C GLY A 6 1.88 -1.37 26.76
N ASP A 7 2.62 -2.01 27.66
CA ASP A 7 4.09 -2.00 27.59
C ASP A 7 4.60 -2.77 26.35
N LYS A 8 3.80 -3.70 25.83
CA LYS A 8 4.09 -4.44 24.59
C LYS A 8 4.04 -3.51 23.38
N GLU A 9 2.97 -2.74 23.22
CA GLU A 9 2.77 -1.80 22.12
C GLU A 9 3.83 -0.69 22.15
N VAL A 10 4.20 -0.21 23.35
CA VAL A 10 5.31 0.75 23.50
C VAL A 10 6.64 0.14 23.07
N LYS A 11 6.90 -1.13 23.41
CA LYS A 11 8.11 -1.84 22.99
C LYS A 11 8.14 -2.06 21.48
N GLU A 12 7.00 -2.35 20.86
CA GLU A 12 6.86 -2.48 19.41
C GLU A 12 7.08 -1.14 18.71
N PHE A 13 6.52 -0.05 19.24
CA PHE A 13 6.72 1.29 18.68
C PHE A 13 8.18 1.74 18.73
N LYS A 14 8.92 1.40 19.78
CA LYS A 14 10.36 1.69 19.85
C LYS A 14 11.18 0.98 18.77
N LYS A 15 10.65 -0.09 18.17
CA LYS A 15 11.23 -0.76 17.01
C LYS A 15 10.69 -0.22 15.68
N ASN A 16 9.64 0.60 15.69
CA ASN A 16 9.06 1.11 14.47
C ASN A 16 10.01 2.11 13.78
N ILE A 17 9.96 2.12 12.45
CA ILE A 17 10.78 3.02 11.62
C ILE A 17 10.62 4.49 11.99
N LEU A 18 9.42 4.94 12.38
CA LEU A 18 9.19 6.33 12.79
C LEU A 18 10.01 6.68 14.03
N TYR A 19 10.02 5.81 15.05
CA TYR A 19 10.84 6.00 16.23
C TYR A 19 12.33 6.00 15.86
N PHE A 20 12.75 5.06 14.99
CA PHE A 20 14.12 4.96 14.52
C PHE A 20 14.59 6.25 13.84
N ILE A 21 13.80 6.79 12.90
CA ILE A 21 14.10 8.04 12.18
C ILE A 21 14.17 9.23 13.14
N LEU A 22 13.14 9.41 13.98
CA LEU A 22 13.05 10.54 14.90
C LEU A 22 14.19 10.52 15.93
N SER A 23 14.61 9.33 16.38
CA SER A 23 15.70 9.18 17.35
C SER A 23 17.07 9.63 16.84
N GLN A 24 17.23 9.81 15.52
CA GLN A 24 18.46 10.36 14.93
C GLN A 24 18.58 11.88 15.13
N HIS A 25 17.46 12.57 15.40
CA HIS A 25 17.40 14.04 15.48
C HIS A 25 16.85 14.56 16.81
N TYR A 26 16.09 13.74 17.55
CA TYR A 26 15.42 14.15 18.78
C TYR A 26 15.71 13.19 19.92
N THR A 27 15.78 13.73 21.15
CA THR A 27 15.75 12.92 22.37
C THR A 27 14.29 12.58 22.69
N ILE A 28 13.87 11.36 22.39
CA ILE A 28 12.46 10.97 22.51
C ILE A 28 12.12 10.55 23.95
N THR A 29 11.14 11.24 24.56
CA THR A 29 10.52 10.81 25.83
C THR A 29 9.10 10.33 25.57
N LEU A 30 8.82 9.07 25.90
CA LEU A 30 7.48 8.50 25.78
C LEU A 30 6.78 8.50 27.15
N HIS A 31 5.59 9.09 27.23
CA HIS A 31 4.68 8.90 28.35
C HIS A 31 3.24 8.66 27.87
N ARG A 32 2.43 8.16 28.81
CA ARG A 32 0.99 7.85 28.67
C ARG A 32 0.11 8.73 29.55
N ASN A 33 0.68 9.64 30.32
CA ASN A 33 -0.09 10.53 31.19
C ASN A 33 -0.67 11.69 30.36
N PRO A 34 -2.00 11.84 30.25
CA PRO A 34 -2.64 12.96 29.54
C PRO A 34 -2.47 14.32 30.23
N ASP A 35 -2.19 14.33 31.54
CA ASP A 35 -1.98 15.56 32.31
C ASP A 35 -0.56 16.10 32.20
N LYS A 36 0.35 15.34 31.55
CA LYS A 36 1.70 15.81 31.25
C LYS A 36 1.72 16.46 29.87
N PRO A 37 2.38 17.63 29.72
CA PRO A 37 2.53 18.25 28.41
C PRO A 37 3.31 17.32 27.47
N ALA A 38 2.86 17.26 26.22
CA ALA A 38 3.50 16.51 25.16
C ALA A 38 3.50 17.35 23.88
N ASP A 39 4.55 17.24 23.06
CA ASP A 39 4.61 17.92 21.77
C ASP A 39 3.62 17.30 20.78
N ILE A 40 3.55 15.96 20.78
CA ILE A 40 2.77 15.16 19.84
C ILE A 40 2.14 13.94 20.54
N VAL A 41 0.91 13.60 20.15
CA VAL A 41 0.24 12.35 20.54
C VAL A 41 -0.12 11.53 19.30
N PHE A 42 0.44 10.32 19.21
CA PHE A 42 0.07 9.32 18.21
C PHE A 42 -1.18 8.53 18.65
N GLY A 43 -2.07 8.23 17.69
CA GLY A 43 -3.20 7.32 17.90
C GLY A 43 -3.95 6.94 16.62
N ASN A 44 -5.01 6.14 16.78
CA ASN A 44 -5.95 5.73 15.74
C ASN A 44 -7.40 5.75 16.31
N PRO A 45 -8.43 5.81 15.46
CA PRO A 45 -9.82 5.98 15.89
C PRO A 45 -10.45 4.71 16.49
N LEU A 46 -9.95 3.51 16.17
CA LEU A 46 -10.58 2.27 16.63
C LEU A 46 -10.56 2.09 18.16
N GLY A 47 -11.77 1.89 18.72
CA GLY A 47 -12.06 1.47 20.10
C GLY A 47 -11.82 2.51 21.20
N SER A 48 -10.87 3.43 21.02
CA SER A 48 -10.41 4.35 22.08
C SER A 48 -10.28 5.80 21.65
N ALA A 49 -10.87 6.23 20.52
CA ALA A 49 -10.88 7.63 20.08
C ALA A 49 -11.24 8.63 21.21
N ARG A 50 -12.14 8.25 22.13
CA ARG A 50 -12.50 9.07 23.31
C ARG A 50 -11.32 9.42 24.22
N LYS A 51 -10.26 8.61 24.24
CA LYS A 51 -9.08 8.82 25.09
C LYS A 51 -8.01 9.67 24.41
N ILE A 52 -7.98 9.80 23.07
CA ILE A 52 -7.10 10.81 22.45
C ILE A 52 -7.62 12.22 22.75
N LEU A 53 -8.94 12.36 22.89
CA LEU A 53 -9.60 13.60 23.29
C LEU A 53 -9.20 14.06 24.71
N SER A 54 -8.64 13.18 25.55
CA SER A 54 -8.15 13.59 26.88
C SER A 54 -6.88 14.45 26.81
N TYR A 55 -6.15 14.41 25.68
CA TYR A 55 -5.04 15.31 25.41
C TYR A 55 -5.58 16.62 24.82
N GLN A 56 -5.83 17.58 25.71
CA GLN A 56 -6.30 18.91 25.35
C GLN A 56 -5.12 19.74 24.81
N ASN A 57 -5.34 20.46 23.71
CA ASN A 57 -4.38 21.40 23.13
C ASN A 57 -3.00 20.79 22.80
N THR A 58 -2.97 19.51 22.43
CA THR A 58 -1.76 18.81 21.96
C THR A 58 -1.94 18.41 20.51
N LYS A 59 -0.88 18.49 19.69
CA LYS A 59 -0.90 18.09 18.28
C LYS A 59 -1.12 16.58 18.17
N ARG A 60 -2.18 16.16 17.48
CA ARG A 60 -2.62 14.77 17.32
C ARG A 60 -2.18 14.27 15.94
N VAL A 61 -1.43 13.17 15.92
CA VAL A 61 -0.97 12.52 14.69
C VAL A 61 -1.64 11.16 14.56
N PHE A 62 -2.45 10.99 13.52
CA PHE A 62 -3.00 9.69 13.15
C PHE A 62 -1.89 8.81 12.56
N TYR A 63 -1.81 7.56 13.02
CA TYR A 63 -0.93 6.54 12.43
C TYR A 63 -1.54 5.16 12.65
N ALA A 64 -1.80 4.44 11.55
CA ALA A 64 -2.37 3.10 11.57
C ALA A 64 -1.70 2.21 10.51
N GLY A 65 -1.63 0.90 10.79
CA GLY A 65 -1.22 -0.12 9.83
C GLY A 65 -2.40 -0.76 9.07
N GLU A 66 -3.62 -0.44 9.48
CA GLU A 66 -4.86 -0.91 8.86
C GLU A 66 -5.24 -0.02 7.66
N ASN A 67 -6.10 -0.54 6.78
CA ASN A 67 -6.70 0.21 5.68
C ASN A 67 -7.76 1.19 6.22
N GLU A 68 -7.29 2.26 6.85
CA GLU A 68 -8.12 3.30 7.49
C GLU A 68 -7.76 4.68 6.97
N VAL A 69 -8.80 5.43 6.61
CA VAL A 69 -8.66 6.83 6.22
C VAL A 69 -8.62 7.72 7.48
N PRO A 70 -7.68 8.67 7.58
CA PRO A 70 -7.60 9.58 8.71
C PRO A 70 -8.81 10.52 8.83
N ASN A 71 -9.32 10.68 10.07
CA ASN A 71 -10.33 11.69 10.38
C ASN A 71 -9.67 13.02 10.82
N PHE A 72 -9.54 13.96 9.89
CA PHE A 72 -8.92 15.27 10.13
C PHE A 72 -9.72 16.24 11.02
N ASN A 73 -10.95 15.88 11.43
CA ASN A 73 -11.65 16.60 12.49
C ASN A 73 -11.11 16.20 13.87
N LEU A 74 -10.63 14.96 14.03
CA LEU A 74 -10.07 14.43 15.27
C LEU A 74 -8.56 14.63 15.38
N PHE A 75 -7.85 14.55 14.25
CA PHE A 75 -6.40 14.60 14.18
C PHE A 75 -5.90 15.84 13.42
N ASP A 76 -4.83 16.45 13.91
CA ASP A 76 -4.19 17.59 13.25
C ASP A 76 -3.42 17.13 12.02
N TYR A 77 -2.72 16.00 12.16
CA TYR A 77 -1.85 15.43 11.13
C TYR A 77 -2.14 13.94 10.97
N ALA A 78 -1.76 13.37 9.83
CA ALA A 78 -1.93 11.95 9.57
C ALA A 78 -0.79 11.36 8.75
N ILE A 79 -0.47 10.10 9.06
CA ILE A 79 0.44 9.26 8.31
C ILE A 79 -0.34 8.02 7.88
N GLY A 80 -0.41 7.75 6.58
CA GLY A 80 -1.23 6.68 6.04
C GLY A 80 -0.80 6.18 4.67
N PHE A 81 -1.72 5.45 4.01
CA PHE A 81 -1.52 4.80 2.73
C PHE A 81 -2.11 5.58 1.56
N ASP A 82 -3.16 6.37 1.83
CA ASP A 82 -3.94 7.09 0.84
C ASP A 82 -3.06 7.93 -0.09
N GLU A 83 -3.42 7.93 -1.37
CA GLU A 83 -2.88 8.83 -2.38
C GLU A 83 -3.50 10.23 -2.27
N LEU A 84 -3.38 10.80 -1.09
CA LEU A 84 -3.90 12.10 -0.71
C LEU A 84 -2.76 13.13 -0.65
N ASP A 85 -3.03 14.34 -1.09
CA ASP A 85 -2.23 15.52 -0.72
C ASP A 85 -3.10 16.42 0.16
N PHE A 86 -2.70 16.57 1.41
CA PHE A 86 -3.28 17.55 2.34
C PHE A 86 -2.21 18.49 2.89
N ARG A 87 -1.28 18.91 2.02
CA ARG A 87 -0.19 19.82 2.35
C ARG A 87 0.60 19.34 3.58
N ASP A 88 0.80 20.22 4.56
CA ASP A 88 1.52 19.93 5.80
C ASP A 88 0.78 18.95 6.72
N ARG A 89 -0.50 18.66 6.48
CA ARG A 89 -1.33 17.82 7.36
C ARG A 89 -1.25 16.32 7.06
N TYR A 90 -0.73 15.91 5.91
CA TYR A 90 -0.71 14.50 5.54
C TYR A 90 0.62 14.05 4.95
N LEU A 91 1.09 12.90 5.40
CA LEU A 91 2.25 12.20 4.88
C LEU A 91 1.86 10.78 4.48
N ARG A 92 1.98 10.47 3.18
CA ARG A 92 1.91 9.08 2.72
C ARG A 92 3.19 8.35 3.12
N MET A 93 3.07 7.36 4.00
CA MET A 93 4.16 6.44 4.37
C MET A 93 3.59 5.03 4.53
N PRO A 94 3.48 4.27 3.43
CA PRO A 94 2.89 2.94 3.46
C PRO A 94 3.73 1.97 4.30
N LEU A 95 3.09 0.91 4.78
CA LEU A 95 3.69 -0.05 5.71
C LEU A 95 4.87 -0.83 5.08
N TYR A 96 4.91 -0.96 3.75
CA TYR A 96 6.08 -1.55 3.07
C TYR A 96 7.39 -0.84 3.45
N TYR A 97 7.36 0.48 3.69
CA TYR A 97 8.56 1.24 4.03
C TYR A 97 9.03 0.92 5.46
N ALA A 98 8.09 0.69 6.39
CA ALA A 98 8.40 0.24 7.73
C ALA A 98 9.00 -1.18 7.74
N TYR A 99 8.57 -2.05 6.82
CA TYR A 99 9.14 -3.39 6.72
C TYR A 99 10.51 -3.43 6.06
N LEU A 100 10.78 -2.57 5.08
CA LEU A 100 12.14 -2.40 4.56
C LEU A 100 13.14 -2.00 5.66
N HIS A 101 12.71 -1.28 6.69
CA HIS A 101 13.54 -1.01 7.88
C HIS A 101 13.88 -2.29 8.65
N TYR A 102 12.91 -3.17 8.87
CA TYR A 102 13.16 -4.46 9.54
C TYR A 102 14.07 -5.37 8.73
N GLU A 103 13.88 -5.44 7.41
CA GLU A 103 14.79 -6.19 6.54
C GLU A 103 16.20 -5.62 6.56
N ALA A 104 16.35 -4.28 6.55
CA ALA A 104 17.66 -3.64 6.66
C ALA A 104 18.35 -3.90 8.01
N GLU A 105 17.59 -3.97 9.12
CA GLU A 105 18.15 -4.38 10.42
C GLU A 105 18.54 -5.87 10.42
N LEU A 106 17.72 -6.73 9.82
CA LEU A 106 17.94 -8.18 9.76
C LEU A 106 19.20 -8.54 8.95
N VAL A 107 19.46 -7.84 7.85
CA VAL A 107 20.63 -8.09 6.99
C VAL A 107 21.91 -7.40 7.46
N ASN A 108 21.88 -6.68 8.59
CA ASN A 108 23.11 -6.28 9.29
C ASN A 108 23.74 -7.51 10.00
N ASP A 109 24.14 -8.48 9.19
CA ASP A 109 24.65 -9.78 9.58
C ASP A 109 25.76 -10.18 8.62
N THR A 110 26.86 -10.76 9.13
CA THR A 110 28.01 -11.12 8.29
C THR A 110 27.72 -12.27 7.33
N THR A 111 26.65 -13.02 7.55
CA THR A 111 26.24 -14.19 6.77
C THR A 111 25.06 -13.89 5.84
N ALA A 112 24.49 -12.68 5.88
CA ALA A 112 23.39 -12.30 5.01
C ALA A 112 23.82 -12.19 3.52
N PRO A 113 22.95 -12.61 2.58
CA PRO A 113 23.24 -12.53 1.15
C PRO A 113 23.11 -11.10 0.62
N TYR A 114 22.24 -10.29 1.24
CA TYR A 114 22.07 -8.87 0.92
C TYR A 114 23.11 -7.99 1.64
N LYS A 115 23.57 -6.93 0.96
CA LYS A 115 24.65 -6.07 1.46
C LYS A 115 24.16 -4.66 1.78
N LEU A 116 24.51 -4.18 2.96
CA LEU A 116 24.37 -2.78 3.34
C LEU A 116 25.58 -1.99 2.87
N LYS A 117 25.36 -0.74 2.44
CA LYS A 117 26.46 0.16 2.11
C LYS A 117 27.36 0.37 3.35
N PRO A 118 28.69 0.25 3.24
CA PRO A 118 29.60 0.50 4.37
C PRO A 118 29.40 1.90 4.95
N ASN A 119 29.47 2.01 6.29
CA ASN A 119 29.27 3.26 7.05
C ASN A 119 27.89 3.93 6.85
N SER A 120 26.91 3.20 6.30
CA SER A 120 25.51 3.66 6.29
C SER A 120 24.85 3.47 7.66
N LEU A 121 23.73 4.15 7.89
CA LEU A 121 23.04 4.19 9.18
C LEU A 121 22.77 2.80 9.79
N TYR A 122 22.34 1.84 8.96
CA TYR A 122 22.06 0.47 9.41
C TYR A 122 23.32 -0.36 9.70
N ALA A 123 24.45 -0.01 9.06
CA ALA A 123 25.74 -0.68 9.24
C ALA A 123 26.56 -0.12 10.43
N LEU A 124 26.06 0.91 11.13
CA LEU A 124 26.73 1.46 12.31
C LEU A 124 26.61 0.57 13.55
N LYS A 125 25.55 -0.23 13.64
CA LYS A 125 25.36 -1.21 14.73
C LYS A 125 26.27 -2.42 14.47
N LYS A 126 26.74 -3.07 15.53
CA LYS A 126 27.51 -4.32 15.40
C LYS A 126 26.66 -5.38 14.68
N PRO A 127 27.21 -6.05 13.65
CA PRO A 127 26.46 -7.06 12.91
C PRO A 127 26.26 -8.34 13.72
N THR A 128 25.23 -9.10 13.36
CA THR A 128 25.03 -10.49 13.83
C THR A 128 25.72 -11.50 12.90
N HIS A 129 25.58 -12.81 13.19
CA HIS A 129 26.28 -13.89 12.45
C HIS A 129 25.44 -15.15 12.19
N HIS A 130 24.11 -15.06 12.25
CA HIS A 130 23.22 -16.23 12.22
C HIS A 130 22.15 -16.17 11.11
N PHE A 131 22.23 -15.20 10.19
CA PHE A 131 21.28 -15.10 9.08
C PHE A 131 21.26 -16.37 8.22
N LYS A 132 22.41 -16.87 7.77
CA LYS A 132 22.50 -18.07 6.90
C LYS A 132 22.05 -19.35 7.61
N GLU A 133 22.21 -19.44 8.92
CA GLU A 133 21.70 -20.56 9.73
C GLU A 133 20.17 -20.56 9.75
N ASN A 134 19.56 -19.39 9.87
CA ASN A 134 18.11 -19.24 9.92
C ASN A 134 17.44 -19.28 8.52
N HIS A 135 18.19 -18.95 7.46
CA HIS A 135 17.68 -18.84 6.09
C HIS A 135 18.57 -19.57 5.06
N PRO A 136 18.81 -20.89 5.23
CA PRO A 136 19.76 -21.62 4.41
C PRO A 136 19.33 -21.65 2.93
N HIS A 137 18.05 -21.90 2.63
CA HIS A 137 17.58 -21.96 1.25
C HIS A 137 17.56 -20.57 0.61
N LEU A 138 17.11 -19.54 1.34
CA LEU A 138 17.13 -18.17 0.85
C LEU A 138 18.55 -17.71 0.49
N CYS A 139 19.52 -17.96 1.37
CA CYS A 139 20.92 -17.66 1.07
C CYS A 139 21.42 -18.43 -0.16
N ALA A 140 21.05 -19.70 -0.29
CA ALA A 140 21.50 -20.53 -1.41
C ALA A 140 20.98 -20.00 -2.76
N VAL A 141 19.68 -19.68 -2.85
CA VAL A 141 19.11 -19.20 -4.12
C VAL A 141 19.60 -17.80 -4.50
N VAL A 142 19.77 -16.90 -3.52
CA VAL A 142 20.24 -15.52 -3.79
C VAL A 142 21.73 -15.48 -4.16
N ASN A 143 22.54 -16.39 -3.63
CA ASN A 143 23.97 -16.49 -3.97
C ASN A 143 24.24 -17.35 -5.22
N ASP A 144 23.22 -17.70 -6.00
CA ASP A 144 23.31 -18.59 -7.17
C ASP A 144 23.87 -19.99 -6.83
N GLU A 145 23.77 -20.42 -5.57
CA GLU A 145 24.12 -21.76 -5.09
C GLU A 145 22.98 -22.77 -5.36
N SER A 146 21.77 -22.28 -5.69
CA SER A 146 20.58 -23.08 -6.02
C SER A 146 19.80 -22.48 -7.21
N ASP A 147 19.17 -23.32 -8.01
CA ASP A 147 18.42 -22.92 -9.21
C ASP A 147 17.01 -22.42 -8.84
N PRO A 148 16.66 -21.15 -9.13
CA PRO A 148 15.35 -20.59 -8.78
C PRO A 148 14.18 -21.25 -9.52
N LEU A 149 14.42 -22.00 -10.61
CA LEU A 149 13.40 -22.76 -11.33
C LEU A 149 13.09 -24.11 -10.68
N LYS A 150 13.99 -24.65 -9.85
CA LYS A 150 13.85 -25.95 -9.16
C LYS A 150 13.24 -25.79 -7.78
N ARG A 151 12.09 -25.12 -7.74
CA ARG A 151 11.37 -24.77 -6.51
C ARG A 151 9.90 -25.16 -6.62
N GLY A 152 9.20 -25.19 -5.48
CA GLY A 152 7.75 -25.42 -5.46
C GLY A 152 7.01 -24.35 -6.27
N PHE A 153 5.78 -24.63 -6.70
CA PHE A 153 5.02 -23.72 -7.54
C PHE A 153 4.75 -22.38 -6.83
N ALA A 154 3.85 -22.37 -5.85
CA ALA A 154 3.44 -21.15 -5.17
C ALA A 154 3.26 -21.40 -3.67
N SER A 155 3.61 -20.37 -2.89
CA SER A 155 3.39 -20.31 -1.45
C SER A 155 2.24 -19.35 -1.12
N PHE A 156 1.59 -19.60 0.01
CA PHE A 156 0.54 -18.76 0.56
C PHE A 156 0.64 -18.70 2.09
N VAL A 157 0.81 -17.49 2.65
CA VAL A 157 0.93 -17.31 4.11
C VAL A 157 -0.03 -16.23 4.58
N ALA A 158 -1.20 -16.67 5.05
CA ALA A 158 -2.21 -15.80 5.65
C ALA A 158 -2.84 -16.45 6.89
N SER A 159 -3.17 -15.63 7.89
CA SER A 159 -3.85 -16.08 9.12
C SER A 159 -5.18 -15.40 9.38
N ASN A 160 -5.48 -14.29 8.70
CA ASN A 160 -6.79 -13.65 8.78
C ASN A 160 -7.75 -14.30 7.76
N PRO A 161 -8.83 -14.98 8.20
CA PRO A 161 -9.79 -15.59 7.28
C PRO A 161 -10.68 -14.57 6.56
N ASN A 162 -10.81 -13.35 7.08
CA ASN A 162 -11.71 -12.31 6.58
C ASN A 162 -11.10 -11.55 5.39
N ALA A 163 -10.85 -12.28 4.30
CA ALA A 163 -10.33 -11.75 3.05
C ALA A 163 -10.87 -12.60 1.87
N PRO A 164 -12.15 -12.44 1.47
CA PRO A 164 -12.82 -13.34 0.54
C PRO A 164 -12.15 -13.41 -0.84
N ILE A 165 -11.71 -12.27 -1.38
CA ILE A 165 -11.03 -12.18 -2.69
C ILE A 165 -9.72 -12.99 -2.68
N ARG A 166 -8.92 -12.84 -1.61
CA ARG A 166 -7.70 -13.64 -1.41
C ARG A 166 -7.97 -15.13 -1.31
N ASN A 167 -8.98 -15.52 -0.55
CA ASN A 167 -9.31 -16.93 -0.36
C ASN A 167 -9.83 -17.57 -1.67
N ALA A 168 -10.64 -16.84 -2.43
CA ALA A 168 -11.15 -17.28 -3.72
C ALA A 168 -10.03 -17.41 -4.77
N PHE A 169 -9.10 -16.46 -4.83
CA PHE A 169 -7.96 -16.55 -5.73
C PHE A 169 -7.04 -17.73 -5.38
N TYR A 170 -6.80 -17.98 -4.08
CA TYR A 170 -6.10 -19.20 -3.65
C TYR A 170 -6.78 -20.45 -4.20
N ASP A 171 -8.11 -20.58 -4.04
CA ASP A 171 -8.85 -21.76 -4.49
C ASP A 171 -8.78 -21.94 -6.00
N ALA A 172 -8.93 -20.85 -6.76
CA ALA A 172 -8.83 -20.85 -8.22
C ALA A 172 -7.43 -21.27 -8.69
N LEU A 173 -6.37 -20.66 -8.13
CA LEU A 173 -4.99 -20.99 -8.50
C LEU A 173 -4.62 -22.42 -8.09
N ASN A 174 -5.02 -22.86 -6.90
CA ASN A 174 -4.76 -24.20 -6.37
C ASN A 174 -5.48 -25.31 -7.15
N SER A 175 -6.60 -25.00 -7.81
CA SER A 175 -7.30 -25.97 -8.67
C SER A 175 -6.51 -26.35 -9.93
N ILE A 176 -5.53 -25.53 -10.31
CA ILE A 176 -4.73 -25.71 -11.52
C ILE A 176 -3.34 -26.26 -11.19
N GLU A 177 -2.70 -25.74 -10.14
CA GLU A 177 -1.41 -26.23 -9.65
C GLU A 177 -1.34 -26.03 -8.12
N PRO A 178 -0.95 -27.05 -7.32
CA PRO A 178 -1.03 -26.96 -5.86
C PRO A 178 -0.28 -25.75 -5.25
N VAL A 179 -1.01 -24.96 -4.46
CA VAL A 179 -0.47 -23.81 -3.72
C VAL A 179 -0.27 -24.22 -2.26
N THR A 180 0.96 -24.10 -1.77
CA THR A 180 1.28 -24.53 -0.39
C THR A 180 0.92 -23.44 0.63
N GLY A 181 -0.01 -23.75 1.53
CA GLY A 181 -0.42 -22.86 2.61
C GLY A 181 0.40 -23.05 3.88
N GLY A 182 1.13 -22.01 4.29
CA GLY A 182 1.95 -21.98 5.51
C GLY A 182 1.33 -21.18 6.67
N GLY A 183 0.21 -20.48 6.45
CA GLY A 183 -0.53 -19.75 7.48
C GLY A 183 -1.71 -20.55 8.04
N SER A 184 -2.54 -19.93 8.89
CA SER A 184 -3.73 -20.61 9.44
C SER A 184 -4.85 -20.80 8.42
N VAL A 185 -4.89 -19.95 7.38
CA VAL A 185 -5.88 -20.00 6.31
C VAL A 185 -5.34 -20.87 5.18
N LYS A 186 -6.15 -21.82 4.71
CA LYS A 186 -5.79 -22.77 3.63
C LYS A 186 -4.48 -23.52 3.89
N ASN A 187 -4.22 -23.88 5.14
CA ASN A 187 -2.99 -24.58 5.53
C ASN A 187 -2.89 -25.95 4.84
N THR A 188 -1.73 -26.27 4.27
CA THR A 188 -1.45 -27.57 3.65
C THR A 188 -0.27 -28.29 4.30
N LEU A 189 0.47 -27.63 5.19
CA LEU A 189 1.65 -28.18 5.87
C LEU A 189 1.32 -28.96 7.15
N GLY A 190 0.13 -28.76 7.72
CA GLY A 190 -0.27 -29.27 9.04
C GLY A 190 0.24 -28.42 10.21
N TYR A 191 0.98 -27.35 9.95
CA TYR A 191 1.45 -26.39 10.96
C TYR A 191 1.64 -24.99 10.38
N ASN A 192 1.67 -23.97 11.25
CA ASN A 192 1.96 -22.59 10.85
C ASN A 192 3.47 -22.36 10.79
N VAL A 193 3.96 -21.82 9.67
CA VAL A 193 5.39 -21.53 9.47
C VAL A 193 5.85 -20.44 10.44
N LYS A 194 7.07 -20.58 10.96
CA LYS A 194 7.69 -19.61 11.88
C LYS A 194 8.58 -18.62 11.14
N ASN A 195 9.43 -19.12 10.25
CA ASN A 195 10.28 -18.31 9.39
C ASN A 195 9.61 -18.16 8.02
N LYS A 196 8.97 -17.01 7.80
CA LYS A 196 8.23 -16.74 6.56
C LYS A 196 9.19 -16.62 5.38
N SER A 197 10.25 -15.83 5.48
CA SER A 197 11.15 -15.57 4.34
C SER A 197 11.87 -16.85 3.86
N GLU A 198 12.33 -17.68 4.80
CA GLU A 198 12.90 -18.98 4.44
C GLU A 198 11.88 -19.89 3.74
N PHE A 199 10.65 -19.96 4.24
CA PHE A 199 9.58 -20.74 3.61
C PHE A 199 9.27 -20.25 2.19
N LEU A 200 9.06 -18.94 2.01
CA LEU A 200 8.74 -18.35 0.71
C LEU A 200 9.86 -18.59 -0.31
N SER A 201 11.13 -18.59 0.12
CA SER A 201 12.27 -18.80 -0.77
C SER A 201 12.28 -20.15 -1.49
N GLN A 202 11.54 -21.14 -0.97
CA GLN A 202 11.42 -22.49 -1.51
C GLN A 202 10.40 -22.59 -2.67
N TYR A 203 9.77 -21.48 -3.06
CA TYR A 203 8.72 -21.42 -4.08
C TYR A 203 9.03 -20.37 -5.16
N LYS A 204 8.57 -20.64 -6.39
CA LYS A 204 8.69 -19.74 -7.53
C LYS A 204 7.85 -18.48 -7.38
N PHE A 205 6.65 -18.64 -6.81
CA PHE A 205 5.69 -17.56 -6.59
C PHE A 205 5.25 -17.47 -5.12
N ASN A 206 4.84 -16.27 -4.70
CA ASN A 206 4.16 -16.04 -3.44
C ASN A 206 2.84 -15.29 -3.67
N LEU A 207 1.74 -15.85 -3.17
CA LEU A 207 0.43 -15.21 -3.20
C LEU A 207 0.35 -14.14 -2.08
N CYS A 208 0.56 -12.87 -2.46
CA CYS A 208 0.79 -11.76 -1.54
C CYS A 208 -0.37 -10.75 -1.48
N PHE A 209 -1.60 -11.25 -1.43
CA PHE A 209 -2.81 -10.43 -1.41
C PHE A 209 -3.02 -9.70 -0.08
N GLU A 210 -3.39 -8.44 -0.17
CA GLU A 210 -3.94 -7.69 0.95
C GLU A 210 -5.28 -8.27 1.41
N ASN A 211 -5.68 -7.96 2.65
CA ASN A 211 -6.97 -8.38 3.19
C ASN A 211 -8.15 -7.63 2.57
N THR A 212 -7.94 -6.40 2.12
CA THR A 212 -8.93 -5.53 1.48
C THR A 212 -8.30 -4.74 0.35
N GLN A 213 -9.12 -4.28 -0.60
CA GLN A 213 -8.65 -3.36 -1.63
C GLN A 213 -8.52 -1.94 -1.07
N GLY A 214 -7.51 -1.19 -1.51
CA GLY A 214 -7.35 0.23 -1.14
C GLY A 214 -6.29 0.92 -1.98
N TYR A 215 -6.59 2.09 -2.55
CA TYR A 215 -5.63 2.82 -3.38
C TYR A 215 -4.45 3.30 -2.53
N GLY A 216 -3.25 2.84 -2.86
CA GLY A 216 -2.03 3.08 -2.10
C GLY A 216 -1.84 2.15 -0.89
N TYR A 217 -2.80 1.26 -0.58
CA TYR A 217 -2.71 0.27 0.50
C TYR A 217 -1.79 -0.88 0.10
N VAL A 218 -0.48 -0.63 0.24
CA VAL A 218 0.57 -1.61 0.00
C VAL A 218 1.35 -1.84 1.30
N THR A 219 1.36 -3.09 1.75
CA THR A 219 1.91 -3.47 3.05
C THR A 219 3.20 -4.29 2.95
N GLU A 220 3.59 -4.97 4.01
CA GLU A 220 4.76 -5.85 4.06
C GLU A 220 4.74 -6.99 3.06
N LYS A 221 3.55 -7.42 2.62
CA LYS A 221 3.37 -8.71 1.93
C LYS A 221 4.18 -8.80 0.64
N ILE A 222 4.30 -7.69 -0.09
CA ILE A 222 5.09 -7.63 -1.32
C ILE A 222 6.60 -7.57 -1.02
N ILE A 223 7.00 -6.92 0.08
CA ILE A 223 8.40 -6.87 0.54
C ILE A 223 8.87 -8.26 0.94
N ASP A 224 8.05 -9.01 1.69
CA ASP A 224 8.36 -10.39 2.08
C ASP A 224 8.62 -11.27 0.85
N ALA A 225 7.89 -11.07 -0.24
CA ALA A 225 8.06 -11.79 -1.49
C ALA A 225 9.40 -11.44 -2.17
N TYR A 226 9.65 -10.15 -2.39
CA TYR A 226 10.91 -9.69 -2.98
C TYR A 226 12.14 -10.12 -2.17
N PHE A 227 12.08 -9.95 -0.84
CA PHE A 227 13.14 -10.34 0.07
C PHE A 227 13.41 -11.85 0.06
N SER A 228 12.40 -12.66 -0.28
CA SER A 228 12.52 -14.11 -0.34
C SER A 228 12.90 -14.63 -1.73
N HIS A 229 13.26 -13.75 -2.66
CA HIS A 229 13.63 -14.10 -4.03
C HIS A 229 12.55 -14.94 -4.75
N THR A 230 11.29 -14.53 -4.61
CA THR A 230 10.12 -15.19 -5.20
C THR A 230 9.21 -14.16 -5.85
N ILE A 231 8.56 -14.50 -6.97
CA ILE A 231 7.73 -13.56 -7.71
C ILE A 231 6.45 -13.27 -6.92
N PRO A 232 6.15 -12.01 -6.59
CA PRO A 232 4.89 -11.65 -5.95
C PRO A 232 3.72 -11.80 -6.95
N ILE A 233 2.68 -12.53 -6.56
CA ILE A 233 1.36 -12.45 -7.19
C ILE A 233 0.51 -11.54 -6.30
N TYR A 234 0.36 -10.29 -6.70
CA TYR A 234 -0.13 -9.21 -5.85
C TYR A 234 -1.54 -8.76 -6.23
N TRP A 235 -2.35 -8.49 -5.20
CA TRP A 235 -3.63 -7.81 -5.29
C TRP A 235 -3.87 -7.03 -3.99
N GLY A 236 -4.47 -5.85 -4.10
CA GLY A 236 -4.77 -5.00 -2.93
C GLY A 236 -4.88 -3.53 -3.32
N SER A 237 -3.77 -2.91 -3.69
CA SER A 237 -3.78 -1.56 -4.25
C SER A 237 -3.89 -1.60 -5.79
N PRO A 238 -4.96 -1.04 -6.40
CA PRO A 238 -5.04 -0.92 -7.85
C PRO A 238 -3.97 0.00 -8.47
N SER A 239 -3.30 0.80 -7.64
CA SER A 239 -2.26 1.75 -8.05
C SER A 239 -0.84 1.33 -7.63
N VAL A 240 -0.65 0.06 -7.23
CA VAL A 240 0.65 -0.49 -6.79
C VAL A 240 1.80 -0.26 -7.77
N ALA A 241 1.51 -0.17 -9.07
CA ALA A 241 2.50 0.12 -10.12
C ALA A 241 3.18 1.49 -9.98
N LYS A 242 2.62 2.41 -9.17
CA LYS A 242 3.29 3.66 -8.81
C LYS A 242 4.45 3.41 -7.82
N ASP A 243 4.25 2.49 -6.88
CA ASP A 243 5.21 2.16 -5.82
C ASP A 243 6.30 1.18 -6.30
N PHE A 244 5.92 0.18 -7.11
CA PHE A 244 6.81 -0.88 -7.58
C PHE A 244 6.75 -1.04 -9.10
N ASN A 245 7.84 -1.52 -9.68
CA ASN A 245 7.97 -1.80 -11.11
C ASN A 245 7.00 -2.91 -11.54
N PRO A 246 6.02 -2.64 -12.41
CA PRO A 246 5.03 -3.63 -12.84
C PRO A 246 5.63 -4.82 -13.61
N LYS A 247 6.89 -4.76 -14.01
CA LYS A 247 7.60 -5.89 -14.63
C LYS A 247 8.18 -6.89 -13.63
N SER A 248 8.26 -6.53 -12.35
CA SER A 248 8.89 -7.35 -11.30
C SER A 248 7.91 -8.22 -10.50
N PHE A 249 6.61 -8.11 -10.79
CA PHE A 249 5.56 -8.87 -10.11
C PHE A 249 4.33 -9.07 -11.00
N VAL A 250 3.47 -10.01 -10.62
CA VAL A 250 2.16 -10.20 -11.27
C VAL A 250 1.15 -9.29 -10.57
N ASN A 251 0.73 -8.23 -11.24
CA ASN A 251 -0.33 -7.34 -10.76
C ASN A 251 -1.70 -7.86 -11.19
N VAL A 252 -2.45 -8.47 -10.26
CA VAL A 252 -3.76 -9.06 -10.58
C VAL A 252 -4.77 -7.99 -11.01
N CYS A 253 -4.58 -6.73 -10.61
CA CYS A 253 -5.46 -5.62 -11.02
C CYS A 253 -5.32 -5.22 -12.51
N ASP A 254 -4.28 -5.69 -13.21
CA ASP A 254 -4.09 -5.40 -14.64
C ASP A 254 -4.92 -6.31 -15.55
N PHE A 255 -5.54 -7.35 -15.01
CA PHE A 255 -6.34 -8.34 -15.74
C PHE A 255 -7.83 -8.07 -15.58
N LYS A 256 -8.61 -8.51 -16.58
CA LYS A 256 -10.08 -8.36 -16.55
C LYS A 256 -10.73 -9.20 -15.45
N ASP A 257 -10.18 -10.39 -15.21
CA ASP A 257 -10.69 -11.37 -14.24
C ASP A 257 -9.56 -12.29 -13.75
N PHE A 258 -9.89 -13.16 -12.79
CA PHE A 258 -8.93 -14.09 -12.19
C PHE A 258 -8.39 -15.11 -13.18
N ASP A 259 -9.19 -15.53 -14.16
CA ASP A 259 -8.77 -16.54 -15.13
C ASP A 259 -7.62 -16.00 -15.99
N GLU A 260 -7.74 -14.76 -16.49
CA GLU A 260 -6.66 -14.09 -17.23
C GLU A 260 -5.39 -13.93 -16.39
N ALA A 261 -5.52 -13.55 -15.10
CA ALA A 261 -4.39 -13.43 -14.19
C ALA A 261 -3.70 -14.79 -13.95
N ILE A 262 -4.47 -15.86 -13.77
CA ILE A 262 -3.95 -17.21 -13.57
C ILE A 262 -3.28 -17.72 -14.85
N ASP A 263 -3.85 -17.46 -16.02
CA ASP A 263 -3.22 -17.81 -17.30
C ASP A 263 -1.86 -17.14 -17.47
N TYR A 264 -1.71 -15.89 -17.02
CA TYR A 264 -0.41 -15.23 -17.01
C TYR A 264 0.58 -15.87 -16.02
N VAL A 265 0.14 -16.25 -14.82
CA VAL A 265 0.99 -17.01 -13.87
C VAL A 265 1.44 -18.35 -14.46
N ARG A 266 0.54 -19.06 -15.16
CA ARG A 266 0.87 -20.32 -15.85
C ARG A 266 1.86 -20.10 -16.98
N TYR A 267 1.70 -19.03 -17.75
CA TYR A 267 2.65 -18.64 -18.78
C TYR A 267 4.04 -18.48 -18.16
N LEU A 268 4.19 -17.67 -17.11
CA LEU A 268 5.47 -17.51 -16.40
C LEU A 268 6.00 -18.85 -15.88
N HIS A 269 5.14 -19.66 -15.24
CA HIS A 269 5.57 -20.95 -14.68
C HIS A 269 6.17 -21.90 -15.73
N THR A 270 5.64 -21.89 -16.95
CA THR A 270 6.02 -22.78 -18.07
C THR A 270 7.03 -22.17 -19.04
N HIS A 271 7.34 -20.87 -18.92
CA HIS A 271 8.30 -20.15 -19.76
C HIS A 271 9.45 -19.62 -18.89
N PRO A 272 10.53 -20.42 -18.68
CA PRO A 272 11.62 -20.08 -17.78
C PRO A 272 12.23 -18.70 -17.99
N ASN A 273 12.44 -18.29 -19.25
CA ASN A 273 13.01 -16.97 -19.54
C ASN A 273 12.09 -15.84 -19.08
N ALA A 274 10.79 -15.91 -19.37
CA ALA A 274 9.84 -14.89 -18.93
C ALA A 274 9.71 -14.83 -17.39
N TYR A 275 9.80 -15.99 -16.72
CA TYR A 275 9.87 -16.05 -15.27
C TYR A 275 11.14 -15.39 -14.72
N LEU A 276 12.31 -15.71 -15.29
CA LEU A 276 13.59 -15.16 -14.84
C LEU A 276 13.69 -13.65 -15.13
N ASP A 277 13.17 -13.20 -16.27
CA ASP A 277 13.09 -11.77 -16.61
C ASP A 277 12.34 -11.03 -15.49
N MET A 278 11.15 -11.49 -15.10
CA MET A 278 10.39 -10.89 -13.99
C MET A 278 11.10 -11.01 -12.63
N LEU A 279 11.71 -12.16 -12.33
CA LEU A 279 12.39 -12.40 -11.05
C LEU A 279 13.60 -11.47 -10.85
N TYR A 280 14.29 -11.11 -11.93
CA TYR A 280 15.50 -10.29 -11.90
C TYR A 280 15.25 -8.81 -12.22
N GLU A 281 14.02 -8.42 -12.55
CA GLU A 281 13.64 -7.03 -12.68
C GLU A 281 13.80 -6.28 -11.35
N ASN A 282 14.18 -5.00 -11.44
CA ASN A 282 14.29 -4.15 -10.25
C ASN A 282 12.89 -3.95 -9.64
N PRO A 283 12.68 -4.20 -8.33
CA PRO A 283 11.38 -3.95 -7.70
C PRO A 283 10.91 -2.50 -7.77
N LEU A 284 11.83 -1.54 -7.86
CA LEU A 284 11.49 -0.12 -7.92
C LEU A 284 11.41 0.38 -9.35
N ASN A 285 10.50 1.32 -9.59
CA ASN A 285 10.48 2.09 -10.82
C ASN A 285 11.77 2.91 -10.98
N GLU A 286 12.15 3.19 -12.23
CA GLU A 286 13.36 3.96 -12.56
C GLU A 286 13.01 5.18 -13.41
N ILE A 287 13.68 6.31 -13.11
CA ILE A 287 13.70 7.51 -13.96
C ILE A 287 15.17 7.81 -14.23
N ASP A 288 15.53 7.97 -15.51
CA ASP A 288 16.91 8.24 -15.96
C ASP A 288 17.95 7.25 -15.39
N GLY A 289 17.58 5.96 -15.31
CA GLY A 289 18.43 4.88 -14.79
C GLY A 289 18.62 4.89 -13.27
N LYS A 290 17.81 5.66 -12.54
CA LYS A 290 17.83 5.72 -11.08
C LYS A 290 16.53 5.21 -10.49
N ALA A 291 16.63 4.14 -9.71
CA ALA A 291 15.53 3.61 -8.91
C ALA A 291 15.06 4.65 -7.87
N TYR A 292 13.74 4.75 -7.70
CA TYR A 292 13.13 5.70 -6.77
C TYR A 292 11.95 5.08 -6.00
N PHE A 293 11.70 5.59 -4.80
CA PHE A 293 10.43 5.35 -4.11
C PHE A 293 9.40 6.38 -4.55
N TYR A 294 8.16 5.95 -4.78
CA TYR A 294 7.08 6.85 -5.18
C TYR A 294 6.96 8.08 -4.26
N GLN A 295 6.77 9.25 -4.86
CA GLN A 295 6.73 10.55 -4.18
C GLN A 295 7.98 10.87 -3.34
N ASP A 296 9.15 10.35 -3.70
CA ASP A 296 10.43 10.59 -3.01
C ASP A 296 10.40 10.25 -1.52
N LEU A 297 9.67 9.17 -1.15
CA LEU A 297 9.61 8.71 0.23
C LEU A 297 11.02 8.41 0.77
N SER A 298 11.39 9.13 1.82
CA SER A 298 12.74 9.13 2.37
C SER A 298 12.74 9.58 3.82
N PHE A 299 13.82 9.26 4.55
CA PHE A 299 14.01 9.72 5.92
C PHE A 299 13.95 11.25 6.00
N LYS A 300 14.54 11.95 5.03
CA LYS A 300 14.50 13.41 4.94
C LYS A 300 13.06 13.92 4.81
N LYS A 301 12.24 13.34 3.91
CA LYS A 301 10.84 13.73 3.75
C LYS A 301 10.02 13.54 5.02
N ILE A 302 10.24 12.42 5.72
CA ILE A 302 9.57 12.12 7.01
C ILE A 302 10.01 13.12 8.09
N LEU A 303 11.31 13.43 8.19
CA LEU A 303 11.84 14.41 9.15
C LEU A 303 11.33 15.83 8.86
N ASP A 304 11.31 16.24 7.59
CA ASP A 304 10.78 17.54 7.17
C ASP A 304 9.30 17.68 7.59
N PHE A 305 8.50 16.61 7.44
CA PHE A 305 7.11 16.58 7.92
C PHE A 305 7.00 16.77 9.44
N PHE A 306 7.77 16.03 10.24
CA PHE A 306 7.76 16.18 11.70
C PHE A 306 8.31 17.53 12.16
N LYS A 307 9.31 18.07 11.48
CA LYS A 307 9.80 19.42 11.74
C LYS A 307 8.67 20.44 11.56
N THR A 308 7.92 20.37 10.45
CA THR A 308 6.76 21.23 10.23
C THR A 308 5.69 21.07 11.31
N ILE A 309 5.39 19.85 11.74
CA ILE A 309 4.46 19.60 12.86
C ILE A 309 4.93 20.33 14.13
N LEU A 310 6.20 20.16 14.49
CA LEU A 310 6.75 20.72 15.73
C LEU A 310 6.79 22.25 15.69
N GLU A 311 7.12 22.85 14.54
CA GLU A 311 7.24 24.31 14.36
C GLU A 311 5.89 25.03 14.14
N ASN A 312 4.84 24.34 13.71
CA ASN A 312 3.53 24.95 13.45
C ASN A 312 2.63 24.90 14.70
N ASP A 313 2.34 26.05 15.32
CA ASP A 313 1.50 26.14 16.52
C ASP A 313 -0.02 26.04 16.27
N THR A 314 -0.43 25.86 15.02
CA THR A 314 -1.85 25.73 14.66
C THR A 314 -2.40 24.40 15.13
N ILE A 315 -3.49 24.45 15.92
CA ILE A 315 -4.33 23.30 16.23
C ILE A 315 -5.48 23.25 15.23
N TYR A 316 -5.55 22.18 14.45
CA TYR A 316 -6.53 21.99 13.38
C TYR A 316 -7.74 21.15 13.81
N HIS A 317 -7.57 20.23 14.77
CA HIS A 317 -8.66 19.37 15.23
C HIS A 317 -9.78 20.19 15.90
N LYS A 318 -11.03 19.72 15.79
CA LYS A 318 -12.13 20.39 16.51
C LYS A 318 -11.92 20.30 18.02
N PRO A 319 -12.25 21.35 18.80
CA PRO A 319 -12.18 21.31 20.25
C PRO A 319 -12.91 20.10 20.83
N SER A 320 -12.33 19.43 21.82
CA SER A 320 -12.91 18.22 22.42
C SER A 320 -14.33 18.44 22.97
N ILE A 321 -14.70 19.68 23.33
CA ILE A 321 -16.04 20.05 23.79
C ILE A 321 -17.07 19.91 22.65
N SER A 322 -16.74 20.29 21.41
CA SER A 322 -17.65 20.22 20.24
C SER A 322 -18.05 18.77 19.92
N PHE A 323 -17.12 17.82 20.02
CA PHE A 323 -17.41 16.39 19.82
C PHE A 323 -18.30 15.76 20.90
N MET A 324 -18.32 16.33 22.10
CA MET A 324 -19.18 15.83 23.19
C MET A 324 -20.66 16.12 22.95
N TRP A 325 -20.98 17.07 22.05
CA TRP A 325 -22.35 17.52 21.74
C TRP A 325 -22.81 17.16 20.31
N GLU A 326 -21.89 16.94 19.36
CA GLU A 326 -22.20 16.82 17.92
C GLU A 326 -22.25 15.40 17.34
N CYS A 327 -21.68 14.37 17.99
CA CYS A 327 -21.52 13.05 17.33
C CYS A 327 -21.81 11.87 18.25
N ASP A 328 -22.58 10.90 17.75
CA ASP A 328 -22.56 9.55 18.30
C ASP A 328 -21.26 8.87 17.84
N LEU A 329 -20.26 8.88 18.72
CA LEU A 329 -18.91 8.33 18.48
C LEU A 329 -18.90 6.79 18.31
N HIS A 330 -20.07 6.15 18.22
CA HIS A 330 -20.27 4.72 17.97
C HIS A 330 -20.71 4.40 16.53
N GLU A 331 -21.06 5.39 15.71
CA GLU A 331 -21.24 5.13 14.29
C GLU A 331 -19.87 4.84 13.64
N PRO A 332 -19.70 3.70 12.95
CA PRO A 332 -18.56 3.52 12.07
C PRO A 332 -18.52 4.72 11.13
N LEU A 333 -17.37 5.38 11.04
CA LEU A 333 -17.14 6.32 9.94
C LEU A 333 -17.43 5.51 8.67
N VAL A 334 -18.49 5.90 7.94
CA VAL A 334 -18.82 5.31 6.64
C VAL A 334 -17.50 5.21 5.88
N SER A 335 -17.10 3.99 5.50
CA SER A 335 -15.80 3.83 4.87
C SER A 335 -15.80 4.69 3.60
N ILE A 336 -14.68 5.35 3.28
CA ILE A 336 -14.60 6.03 1.98
C ILE A 336 -14.89 5.02 0.87
N ASP A 337 -14.61 3.73 1.06
CA ASP A 337 -14.98 2.67 0.13
C ASP A 337 -16.48 2.55 -0.08
N ASP A 338 -17.33 2.73 0.94
CA ASP A 338 -18.78 2.77 0.77
C ASP A 338 -19.22 4.03 0.01
N LEU A 339 -18.64 5.19 0.33
CA LEU A 339 -18.93 6.45 -0.37
C LEU A 339 -18.39 6.48 -1.81
N ARG A 340 -17.26 5.82 -2.09
CA ARG A 340 -16.65 5.69 -3.41
C ARG A 340 -17.28 4.58 -4.22
N ALA A 341 -17.67 3.46 -3.60
CA ALA A 341 -18.49 2.44 -4.25
C ALA A 341 -19.85 3.02 -4.61
N ASP A 342 -20.46 3.83 -3.75
CA ASP A 342 -21.67 4.56 -4.09
C ASP A 342 -21.41 5.63 -5.17
N TYR A 343 -20.29 6.36 -5.14
CA TYR A 343 -19.93 7.33 -6.19
C TYR A 343 -19.65 6.65 -7.55
N GLU A 344 -18.92 5.54 -7.58
CA GLU A 344 -18.64 4.72 -8.77
C GLU A 344 -19.92 4.06 -9.29
N ARG A 345 -20.79 3.56 -8.40
CA ARG A 345 -22.10 3.01 -8.74
C ARG A 345 -23.04 4.10 -9.27
N LEU A 346 -23.00 5.30 -8.70
CA LEU A 346 -23.70 6.48 -9.20
C LEU A 346 -23.16 6.92 -10.57
N LEU A 347 -21.83 6.90 -10.78
CA LEU A 347 -21.19 7.18 -12.06
C LEU A 347 -21.53 6.14 -13.13
N GLN A 348 -21.50 4.85 -12.79
CA GLN A 348 -21.92 3.77 -13.70
C GLN A 348 -23.41 3.86 -14.05
N ASN A 349 -24.27 4.28 -13.12
CA ASN A 349 -25.69 4.51 -13.39
C ASN A 349 -25.93 5.83 -14.17
N ALA A 350 -25.07 6.82 -13.99
CA ALA A 350 -25.16 8.12 -14.66
C ALA A 350 -24.56 8.11 -16.08
N SER A 351 -23.56 7.28 -16.37
CA SER A 351 -22.92 7.18 -17.69
C SER A 351 -23.90 6.84 -18.82
N PRO A 352 -24.82 5.85 -18.69
CA PRO A 352 -25.85 5.58 -19.68
C PRO A 352 -26.80 6.77 -19.89
N LEU A 353 -27.11 7.53 -18.82
CA LEU A 353 -27.95 8.73 -18.89
C LEU A 353 -27.22 9.89 -19.57
N LEU A 354 -25.91 10.03 -19.33
CA LEU A 354 -25.05 11.00 -19.98
C LEU A 354 -24.91 10.70 -21.48
N GLU A 355 -24.68 9.43 -21.84
CA GLU A 355 -24.66 8.94 -23.23
C GLU A 355 -26.02 9.09 -23.93
N LEU A 356 -27.13 8.84 -23.22
CA LEU A 356 -28.49 9.11 -23.72
C LEU A 356 -28.69 10.61 -23.96
N SER A 357 -28.22 11.48 -23.06
CA SER A 357 -28.31 12.93 -23.23
C SER A 357 -27.48 13.42 -24.43
N GLN A 358 -26.26 12.90 -24.60
CA GLN A 358 -25.36 13.25 -25.69
C GLN A 358 -25.89 12.73 -27.03
N ASN A 359 -26.41 11.50 -27.08
CA ASN A 359 -27.06 10.95 -28.27
C ASN A 359 -28.34 11.70 -28.64
N THR A 360 -29.14 12.13 -27.65
CA THR A 360 -30.35 12.93 -27.89
C THR A 360 -29.99 14.32 -28.39
N THR A 361 -28.97 14.95 -27.80
CA THR A 361 -28.42 16.24 -28.22
C THR A 361 -27.86 16.15 -29.64
N PHE A 362 -27.08 15.11 -29.97
CA PHE A 362 -26.56 14.86 -31.31
C PHE A 362 -27.69 14.61 -32.33
N LYS A 363 -28.74 13.87 -31.97
CA LYS A 363 -29.92 13.68 -32.83
C LYS A 363 -30.67 15.00 -33.09
N ILE A 364 -30.79 15.87 -32.09
CA ILE A 364 -31.39 17.21 -32.23
C ILE A 364 -30.54 18.09 -33.14
N TYR A 365 -29.22 18.16 -32.91
CA TYR A 365 -28.29 18.92 -33.76
C TYR A 365 -28.29 18.41 -35.20
N ARG A 366 -28.28 17.09 -35.41
CA ARG A 366 -28.36 16.48 -36.75
C ARG A 366 -29.68 16.83 -37.45
N LYS A 367 -30.81 16.83 -36.74
CA LYS A 367 -32.12 17.20 -37.29
C LYS A 367 -32.19 18.70 -37.60
N ALA A 368 -31.62 19.55 -36.76
CA ALA A 368 -31.49 20.99 -37.00
C ALA A 368 -30.60 21.29 -38.22
N TYR A 369 -29.44 20.61 -38.31
CA TYR A 369 -28.53 20.70 -39.45
C TYR A 369 -29.17 20.23 -40.76
N GLN A 370 -29.89 19.11 -40.75
CA GLN A 370 -30.61 18.63 -41.94
C GLN A 370 -31.70 19.61 -42.40
N LYS A 371 -32.40 20.28 -41.46
CA LYS A 371 -33.38 21.33 -41.79
C LYS A 371 -32.73 22.61 -42.32
N SER A 372 -31.54 22.97 -41.86
CA SER A 372 -30.83 24.18 -42.30
C SER A 372 -29.96 23.96 -43.55
N LEU A 373 -29.66 22.70 -43.92
CA LEU A 373 -28.84 22.34 -45.07
C LEU A 373 -29.32 22.91 -46.42
N PRO A 374 -30.63 22.95 -46.74
CA PRO A 374 -31.11 23.60 -47.96
C PRO A 374 -30.82 25.10 -47.99
N LEU A 375 -30.98 25.77 -46.83
CA LEU A 375 -30.69 27.20 -46.69
C LEU A 375 -29.20 27.48 -46.86
N LEU A 376 -28.34 26.67 -46.22
CA LEU A 376 -26.88 26.75 -46.37
C LEU A 376 -26.42 26.49 -47.80
N ARG A 377 -27.06 25.57 -48.53
CA ARG A 377 -26.80 25.34 -49.97
C ARG A 377 -27.21 26.53 -50.84
N THR A 378 -28.31 27.19 -50.51
CA THR A 378 -28.76 28.41 -51.19
C THR A 378 -27.82 29.58 -50.92
N ILE A 379 -27.40 29.78 -49.68
CA ILE A 379 -26.39 30.79 -49.30
C ILE A 379 -25.07 30.51 -50.04
N ARG A 380 -24.59 29.27 -50.09
CA ARG A 380 -23.37 28.90 -50.81
C ARG A 380 -23.46 29.13 -52.31
N ARG A 381 -24.63 28.93 -52.92
CA ARG A 381 -24.89 29.27 -54.34
C ARG A 381 -24.91 30.78 -54.57
N TRP A 382 -25.45 31.55 -53.63
CA TRP A 382 -25.45 33.01 -53.66
C TRP A 382 -24.04 33.59 -53.52
N VAL A 383 -23.25 33.11 -52.56
CA VAL A 383 -21.84 33.50 -52.39
C VAL A 383 -21.03 33.21 -53.66
N LYS A 384 -21.18 32.03 -54.25
CA LYS A 384 -20.56 31.70 -55.57
C LYS A 384 -21.00 32.61 -56.72
N LYS A 385 -22.24 33.11 -56.71
CA LYS A 385 -22.74 34.05 -57.73
C LYS A 385 -22.22 35.47 -57.52
N LEU A 386 -21.90 35.85 -56.28
CA LEU A 386 -21.38 37.15 -55.91
C LEU A 386 -19.85 37.26 -56.02
N GLY A 387 -19.15 36.17 -56.35
CA GLY A 387 -17.69 36.17 -56.54
C GLY A 387 -16.88 36.39 -55.25
N LEU A 388 -17.49 36.16 -54.08
CA LEU A 388 -16.83 36.20 -52.77
C LEU A 388 -16.29 34.82 -52.37
#